data_AF-A0AAV5L479-F1
#
_entry.id   AF-A0AAV5L479-F1
#
_cell.length_a   1.000
_cell.length_b   1.000
_cell.length_c   1.000
_cell.angle_alpha   90.00
_cell.angle_beta   90.00
_cell.angle_gamma   90.00
#
_symmetry.space_group_name_H-M   'P 1'
#
loop_
_entity.id
_entity.type
_entity.pdbx_description
1 polymer ?
#
loop_
_entity_poly.entity_id
_entity_poly.type
_entity_poly.pdbx_seq_one_letter_code
_entity_poly.pdbx_strand_id
1 'polypeptide(L)'
;MSSEIFSETAAKSLHQISEAAAAISQDVDLITAARRNLGFLRSVSRWQWLHQRATTVKAIRRYDELWMPLISDLTVGSVTPMVLPPLDVEWVWFCHTLNPVSYRQCCESKFSKLIGKPAIFDKENEEYALMRFRDVWVLF
;
A
#
# COMPACT_ATOMS: atom_id res chain seq x y z
N MET A 1 6.14 -44.08 -13.73
CA MET A 1 6.34 -43.62 -12.34
C MET A 1 6.79 -42.16 -12.23
N SER A 2 7.72 -41.65 -13.04
CA SER A 2 8.15 -40.23 -12.92
C SER A 2 7.15 -39.20 -13.48
N SER A 3 6.26 -39.58 -14.39
CA SER A 3 5.25 -38.70 -15.00
C SER A 3 4.07 -38.40 -14.05
N GLU A 4 3.69 -39.36 -13.21
CA GLU A 4 2.57 -39.22 -12.26
C GLU A 4 2.94 -38.27 -11.11
N ILE A 5 4.19 -38.37 -10.62
CA ILE A 5 4.70 -37.49 -9.55
C ILE A 5 4.76 -36.03 -10.01
N PHE A 6 5.14 -35.77 -11.27
CA PHE A 6 5.18 -34.43 -11.84
C PHE A 6 3.77 -33.81 -11.99
N SER A 7 2.80 -34.63 -12.43
CA SER A 7 1.39 -34.24 -12.55
C SER A 7 0.77 -33.89 -11.21
N GLU A 8 1.10 -34.65 -10.15
CA GLU A 8 0.55 -34.45 -8.82
C GLU A 8 1.14 -33.21 -8.12
N THR A 9 2.40 -32.88 -8.41
CA THR A 9 3.08 -31.67 -7.93
C THR A 9 2.54 -30.41 -8.63
N ALA A 10 2.26 -30.49 -9.93
CA ALA A 10 1.62 -29.42 -10.69
C ALA A 10 0.18 -29.17 -10.22
N ALA A 11 -0.58 -30.23 -9.95
CA ALA A 11 -1.95 -30.13 -9.43
C ALA A 11 -1.99 -29.50 -8.02
N LYS A 12 -1.05 -29.87 -7.13
CA LYS A 12 -0.91 -29.24 -5.80
C LYS A 12 -0.53 -27.76 -5.89
N SER A 13 0.33 -27.41 -6.84
CA SER A 13 0.72 -26.02 -7.10
C SER A 13 -0.45 -25.19 -7.63
N LEU A 14 -1.25 -25.74 -8.56
CA LEU A 14 -2.46 -25.11 -9.09
C LEU A 14 -3.55 -24.97 -8.03
N HIS A 15 -3.71 -25.95 -7.14
CA HIS A 15 -4.64 -25.86 -6.00
C HIS A 15 -4.22 -24.76 -5.02
N GLN A 16 -2.94 -24.65 -4.70
CA GLN A 16 -2.41 -23.57 -3.86
C GLN A 16 -2.57 -22.19 -4.52
N ILE A 17 -2.39 -22.09 -5.84
CA ILE A 17 -2.66 -20.86 -6.59
C ILE A 17 -4.16 -20.52 -6.55
N SER A 18 -5.05 -21.52 -6.65
CA SER A 18 -6.50 -21.35 -6.57
C SER A 18 -6.97 -20.93 -5.17
N GLU A 19 -6.45 -21.54 -4.11
CA GLU A 19 -6.73 -21.11 -2.72
C GLU A 19 -6.16 -19.73 -2.42
N ALA A 20 -4.95 -19.42 -2.89
CA ALA A 20 -4.36 -18.09 -2.77
C ALA A 20 -5.15 -17.05 -3.57
N ALA A 21 -5.72 -17.41 -4.73
CA ALA A 21 -6.59 -16.54 -5.53
C ALA A 21 -7.99 -16.39 -4.91
N ALA A 22 -8.53 -17.43 -4.28
CA ALA A 22 -9.80 -17.37 -3.54
C ALA A 22 -9.70 -16.50 -2.28
N ALA A 23 -8.51 -16.39 -1.67
CA ALA A 23 -8.21 -15.41 -0.61
C ALA A 23 -8.17 -13.95 -1.12
N ILE A 24 -8.15 -13.73 -2.44
CA ILE A 24 -8.27 -12.41 -3.09
C ILE A 24 -9.75 -12.13 -3.46
N SER A 25 -10.70 -12.65 -2.67
CA SER A 25 -12.10 -12.22 -2.75
C SER A 25 -12.27 -10.90 -2.00
N GLN A 26 -11.74 -9.82 -2.59
CA GLN A 26 -12.26 -8.49 -2.32
C GLN A 26 -12.97 -8.03 -3.59
N ASP A 27 -14.28 -7.79 -3.46
CA ASP A 27 -15.10 -7.13 -4.46
C ASP A 27 -14.64 -5.67 -4.57
N VAL A 28 -13.52 -5.46 -5.27
CA VAL A 28 -12.97 -4.13 -5.50
C VAL A 28 -13.73 -3.53 -6.67
N ASP A 29 -14.52 -2.50 -6.40
CA ASP A 29 -15.10 -1.65 -7.45
C ASP A 29 -13.97 -0.93 -8.20
N LEU A 30 -13.60 -1.51 -9.34
CA LEU A 30 -12.54 -1.01 -10.21
C LEU A 30 -12.86 0.38 -10.76
N ILE A 31 -14.12 0.71 -11.00
CA ILE A 31 -14.52 2.02 -11.53
C ILE A 31 -14.25 3.09 -10.47
N THR A 32 -14.70 2.85 -9.24
CA THR A 32 -14.46 3.77 -8.14
C THR A 32 -12.97 3.88 -7.80
N ALA A 33 -12.25 2.75 -7.77
CA ALA A 33 -10.79 2.74 -7.55
C ALA A 33 -10.03 3.51 -8.65
N ALA A 34 -10.37 3.33 -9.92
CA ALA A 34 -9.76 4.05 -11.04
C ALA A 34 -10.04 5.56 -10.97
N ARG A 35 -11.27 5.96 -10.62
CA ARG A 35 -11.64 7.36 -10.42
C ARG A 35 -10.85 8.02 -9.29
N ARG A 36 -10.66 7.31 -8.18
CA ARG A 36 -9.84 7.78 -7.05
C ARG A 36 -8.38 7.97 -7.46
N ASN A 37 -7.79 6.97 -8.12
CA ASN A 37 -6.43 7.07 -8.66
C ASN A 37 -6.28 8.27 -9.59
N LEU A 38 -7.24 8.53 -10.48
CA LEU A 38 -7.21 9.70 -11.35
C LEU A 38 -7.30 11.02 -10.57
N GLY A 39 -8.13 11.09 -9.52
CA GLY A 39 -8.24 12.25 -8.64
C GLY A 39 -6.94 12.52 -7.88
N PHE A 40 -6.30 11.47 -7.36
CA PHE A 40 -4.99 11.54 -6.72
C PHE A 40 -3.92 12.07 -7.69
N LEU A 41 -3.80 11.49 -8.89
CA LEU A 41 -2.82 11.91 -9.89
C LEU A 41 -3.03 13.36 -10.35
N ARG A 42 -4.28 13.82 -10.48
CA ARG A 42 -4.62 15.22 -10.76
C ARG A 42 -4.20 16.16 -9.62
N SER A 43 -4.32 15.70 -8.38
CA SER A 43 -3.86 16.47 -7.22
C SER A 43 -2.35 16.61 -7.27
N VAL A 44 -1.60 15.52 -7.44
CA VAL A 44 -0.14 15.53 -7.56
C VAL A 44 0.34 16.40 -8.74
N SER A 45 -0.32 16.35 -9.90
CA SER A 45 0.08 17.15 -11.07
C SER A 45 -0.13 18.65 -10.88
N ARG A 46 -1.15 19.05 -10.11
CA ARG A 46 -1.44 20.46 -9.80
C ARG A 46 -0.38 21.11 -8.93
N TRP A 47 0.26 20.35 -8.04
CA TRP A 47 1.21 20.86 -7.05
C TRP A 47 2.66 20.74 -7.54
N GLN A 48 3.14 21.73 -8.29
CA GLN A 48 4.50 21.73 -8.86
C GLN A 48 5.63 21.54 -7.82
N TRP A 49 5.41 21.99 -6.58
CA TRP A 49 6.40 21.87 -5.51
C TRP A 49 6.74 20.41 -5.15
N LEU A 50 5.84 19.45 -5.39
CA LEU A 50 6.08 18.01 -5.19
C LEU A 50 7.19 17.45 -6.11
N HIS A 51 7.38 18.09 -7.26
CA HIS A 51 8.34 17.68 -8.29
C HIS A 51 9.71 18.37 -8.11
N GLN A 52 9.82 19.29 -7.15
CA GLN A 52 11.08 19.93 -6.83
C GLN A 52 11.99 18.96 -6.06
N ARG A 53 13.23 18.81 -6.50
CA ARG A 53 14.21 17.88 -5.89
C ARG A 53 14.31 18.02 -4.37
N ALA A 54 14.37 19.25 -3.86
CA ALA A 54 14.47 19.50 -2.42
C ALA A 54 13.25 18.98 -1.64
N THR A 55 12.06 19.13 -2.20
CA THR A 55 10.82 18.58 -1.64
C THR A 55 10.82 17.06 -1.71
N THR A 56 11.15 16.50 -2.88
CA THR A 56 11.13 15.04 -3.10
C THR A 56 12.04 14.32 -2.12
N VAL A 57 13.24 14.84 -1.86
CA VAL A 57 14.17 14.27 -0.87
C VAL A 57 13.57 14.25 0.53
N LYS A 58 12.92 15.36 0.95
CA LYS A 58 12.24 15.41 2.26
C LYS A 58 11.05 14.46 2.34
N ALA A 59 10.29 14.33 1.25
CA ALA A 59 9.17 13.39 1.17
C ALA A 59 9.63 11.94 1.27
N ILE A 60 10.70 11.56 0.57
CA ILE A 60 11.32 10.24 0.67
C ILE A 60 11.78 9.97 2.10
N ARG A 61 12.41 10.95 2.74
CA ARG A 61 12.85 10.82 4.14
C ARG A 61 11.68 10.57 5.09
N ARG A 62 10.61 11.36 5.01
CA ARG A 62 9.41 11.16 5.84
C ARG A 62 8.71 9.83 5.55
N TYR A 63 8.70 9.41 4.29
CA TYR A 63 8.16 8.11 3.90
C TYR A 63 8.94 6.97 4.58
N ASP A 64 10.27 7.00 4.48
CA ASP A 64 11.12 5.91 4.95
C ASP A 64 11.31 5.88 6.47
N GLU A 65 11.54 7.05 7.08
CA GLU A 65 11.91 7.16 8.51
C GLU A 65 10.69 7.25 9.44
N LEU A 66 9.54 7.75 8.96
CA LEU A 66 8.37 8.01 9.80
C LEU A 66 7.16 7.18 9.39
N TRP A 67 6.73 7.30 8.13
CA TRP A 67 5.49 6.71 7.67
C TRP A 67 5.53 5.18 7.64
N MET A 68 6.58 4.59 7.07
CA MET A 68 6.70 3.13 6.93
C MET A 68 6.81 2.42 8.30
N PRO A 69 7.62 2.89 9.27
CA PRO A 69 7.58 2.38 10.63
C PRO A 69 6.21 2.54 11.30
N LEU A 70 5.59 3.73 11.20
CA LEU A 70 4.28 3.98 11.79
C LEU A 70 3.21 3.02 11.28
N ILE A 71 3.09 2.87 9.95
CA ILE A 71 2.06 2.01 9.38
C ILE A 71 2.37 0.53 9.64
N SER A 72 3.65 0.15 9.73
CA SER A 72 4.04 -1.18 10.20
C SER A 72 3.49 -1.42 11.61
N ASP A 73 3.74 -0.51 12.55
CA ASP A 73 3.33 -0.66 13.94
C ASP A 73 1.81 -0.63 14.11
N LEU A 74 1.10 0.12 13.27
CA LEU A 74 -0.37 0.14 13.27
C LEU A 74 -0.96 -1.12 12.62
N THR A 75 -0.26 -1.74 11.68
CA THR A 75 -0.68 -2.99 11.02
C THR A 75 -0.31 -4.19 11.90
N VAL A 76 -0.95 -4.31 13.06
CA VAL A 76 -0.83 -5.47 13.96
C VAL A 76 -2.11 -6.30 13.85
N GLY A 77 -2.01 -7.49 13.27
CA GLY A 77 -3.16 -8.35 12.97
C GLY A 77 -3.74 -8.11 11.57
N SER A 78 -5.03 -8.44 11.37
CA SER A 78 -5.73 -8.33 10.08
C SER A 78 -6.43 -7.00 9.84
N VAL A 79 -6.28 -6.03 10.76
CA VAL A 79 -6.97 -4.74 10.67
C VAL A 79 -6.07 -3.72 9.99
N THR A 80 -6.51 -3.28 8.82
CA THR A 80 -5.90 -2.19 8.08
C THR A 80 -6.06 -0.87 8.84
N PRO A 81 -4.97 -0.13 9.13
CA PRO A 81 -5.06 1.14 9.85
C PRO A 81 -5.87 2.18 9.06
N MET A 82 -6.87 2.82 9.69
CA MET A 82 -7.56 3.97 9.11
C MET A 82 -6.74 5.27 9.29
N VAL A 83 -5.58 5.33 8.64
CA VAL A 83 -4.71 6.52 8.64
C VAL A 83 -4.25 6.78 7.21
N LEU A 84 -4.38 8.03 6.76
CA LEU A 84 -3.92 8.46 5.44
C LEU A 84 -2.62 9.27 5.55
N PRO A 85 -1.64 9.05 4.66
CA PRO A 85 -0.43 9.84 4.62
C PRO A 85 -0.69 11.26 4.09
N PRO A 86 0.19 12.23 4.39
CA PRO A 86 0.17 13.50 3.69
C PRO A 86 0.55 13.29 2.21
N LEU A 87 0.05 14.18 1.34
CA LEU A 87 0.08 13.99 -0.12
C LEU A 87 1.47 13.68 -0.69
N ASP A 88 2.52 14.29 -0.15
CA ASP A 88 3.90 14.08 -0.61
C ASP A 88 4.45 12.69 -0.23
N VAL A 89 4.12 12.20 0.96
CA VAL A 89 4.42 10.83 1.42
C VAL A 89 3.57 9.83 0.64
N GLU A 90 2.28 10.12 0.41
CA GLU A 90 1.40 9.28 -0.41
C GLU A 90 1.96 9.11 -1.83
N TRP A 91 2.46 10.20 -2.41
CA TRP A 91 3.10 10.19 -3.72
C TRP A 91 4.34 9.30 -3.77
N VAL A 92 5.25 9.42 -2.80
CA VAL A 92 6.42 8.54 -2.72
C VAL A 92 5.98 7.07 -2.57
N TRP A 93 5.02 6.80 -1.69
CA TRP A 93 4.50 5.45 -1.48
C TRP A 93 3.85 4.89 -2.75
N PHE A 94 3.06 5.71 -3.47
CA PHE A 94 2.51 5.36 -4.77
C PHE A 94 3.60 4.97 -5.76
N CYS A 95 4.63 5.80 -5.95
CA CYS A 95 5.73 5.49 -6.84
C CYS A 95 6.47 4.20 -6.45
N HIS A 96 6.72 3.97 -5.17
CA HIS A 96 7.38 2.76 -4.70
C HIS A 96 6.55 1.50 -5.01
N THR A 97 5.22 1.58 -4.87
CA THR A 97 4.31 0.46 -5.18
C THR A 97 4.19 0.14 -6.69
N LEU A 98 4.65 1.01 -7.59
CA LEU A 98 4.68 0.72 -9.03
C LEU A 98 5.66 -0.40 -9.39
N ASN A 99 6.63 -0.70 -8.52
CA ASN A 99 7.48 -1.88 -8.63
C ASN A 99 7.15 -2.86 -7.48
N PRO A 100 6.21 -3.79 -7.68
CA PRO A 100 5.71 -4.65 -6.60
C PRO A 100 6.77 -5.61 -6.05
N VAL A 101 7.76 -6.00 -6.87
CA VAL A 101 8.85 -6.89 -6.44
C VAL A 101 9.77 -6.17 -5.47
N SER A 102 10.26 -4.99 -5.84
CA SER A 102 11.13 -4.19 -4.96
C SER A 102 10.39 -3.70 -3.71
N TYR A 103 9.12 -3.32 -3.85
CA TYR A 103 8.28 -2.93 -2.71
C TYR A 103 8.17 -4.06 -1.68
N ARG A 104 7.85 -5.28 -2.14
CA ARG A 104 7.78 -6.46 -1.27
C ARG A 104 9.11 -6.72 -0.57
N GLN A 105 10.21 -6.76 -1.32
CA GLN A 105 11.53 -7.00 -0.75
C GLN A 105 11.90 -5.95 0.31
N CYS A 106 11.60 -4.68 0.07
CA CYS A 106 11.82 -3.62 1.06
C CYS A 106 10.99 -3.84 2.33
N CYS A 107 9.70 -4.19 2.18
CA CYS A 107 8.82 -4.42 3.34
C CYS A 107 9.27 -5.63 4.16
N GLU A 108 9.59 -6.75 3.49
CA GLU A 108 10.10 -7.96 4.15
C GLU A 108 11.43 -7.68 4.87
N SER A 109 12.37 -6.99 4.21
CA SER A 109 13.69 -6.70 4.79
C SER A 109 13.63 -5.77 5.99
N LYS A 110 12.72 -4.79 6.02
CA LYS A 110 12.66 -3.78 7.07
C LYS A 110 11.67 -4.11 8.18
N PHE A 111 10.58 -4.78 7.85
CA PHE A 111 9.42 -4.96 8.74
C PHE A 111 8.97 -6.42 8.87
N SER A 112 9.60 -7.36 8.14
CA SER A 112 9.28 -8.79 8.14
C SER A 112 7.81 -9.10 7.84
N LYS A 113 7.16 -8.21 7.07
CA LYS A 113 5.78 -8.35 6.59
C LYS A 113 5.53 -7.45 5.39
N LEU A 114 4.55 -7.82 4.58
CA LEU A 114 4.04 -6.93 3.54
C LEU A 114 3.10 -5.88 4.15
N ILE A 115 3.41 -4.60 3.95
CA ILE A 115 2.55 -3.50 4.37
C ILE A 115 1.56 -3.20 3.24
N GLY A 116 0.28 -3.42 3.52
CA GLY A 116 -0.81 -3.09 2.60
C GLY A 116 -1.14 -1.60 2.61
N LYS A 117 -1.60 -1.07 1.47
CA LYS A 117 -2.21 0.25 1.43
C LYS A 117 -3.62 0.20 2.00
N PRO A 118 -4.04 1.19 2.80
CA PRO A 118 -5.36 1.17 3.38
C PRO A 118 -6.46 1.28 2.31
N ALA A 119 -7.38 0.32 2.35
CA ALA A 119 -8.56 0.22 1.50
C ALA A 119 -9.68 1.17 1.99
N ILE A 120 -9.37 2.46 2.14
CA ILE A 120 -10.35 3.47 2.59
C ILE A 120 -11.17 3.87 1.37
N PHE A 121 -12.31 3.20 1.20
CA PHE A 121 -13.18 3.35 0.03
C PHE A 121 -14.46 4.15 0.29
N ASP A 122 -14.56 4.84 1.42
CA ASP A 122 -15.68 5.68 1.80
C ASP A 122 -15.18 7.09 2.17
N LYS A 123 -15.95 8.10 1.77
CA LYS A 123 -15.67 9.52 1.98
C LYS A 123 -15.78 9.91 3.47
N GLU A 124 -16.65 9.27 4.23
CA GLU A 124 -16.77 9.47 5.69
C GLU A 124 -15.56 8.90 6.42
N ASN A 125 -15.08 7.73 5.97
CA ASN A 125 -13.81 7.14 6.43
C ASN A 125 -12.57 7.95 6.02
N GLU A 126 -12.58 8.70 4.92
CA GLU A 126 -11.48 9.55 4.48
C GLU A 126 -11.24 10.73 5.43
N GLU A 127 -12.31 11.43 5.83
CA GLU A 127 -12.23 12.55 6.77
C GLU A 127 -11.80 12.08 8.17
N TYR A 128 -12.35 10.95 8.64
CA TYR A 128 -11.91 10.31 9.88
C TYR A 128 -10.43 9.92 9.84
N ALA A 129 -9.95 9.32 8.73
CA ALA A 129 -8.56 8.92 8.60
C ALA A 129 -7.59 10.11 8.54
N LEU A 130 -8.02 11.25 7.96
CA LEU A 130 -7.27 12.51 7.99
C LEU A 130 -7.24 13.14 9.40
N MET A 131 -8.33 13.05 10.16
CA MET A 131 -8.35 13.49 11.56
C MET A 131 -7.43 12.60 12.43
N ARG A 132 -7.52 11.28 12.27
CA ARG A 132 -6.64 10.32 12.95
C ARG A 132 -5.17 10.57 12.63
N PHE A 133 -4.87 10.90 11.37
CA PHE A 133 -3.53 11.29 10.96
C PHE A 133 -3.02 12.50 11.75
N ARG A 134 -3.82 13.55 11.94
CA ARG A 134 -3.39 14.73 12.73
C ARG A 134 -3.01 14.35 14.16
N ASP A 135 -3.79 13.51 14.81
CA ASP A 135 -3.53 13.13 16.21
C ASP A 135 -2.24 12.30 16.36
N VAL A 136 -1.95 11.45 15.37
CA VAL A 136 -0.78 10.56 15.38
C VAL A 136 0.47 11.28 14.89
N TRP A 137 0.35 12.14 13.88
CA TRP A 137 1.48 12.78 13.21
C TRP A 137 2.10 13.92 14.03
N VAL A 138 1.38 14.53 14.97
CA VAL A 138 1.95 15.55 15.88
C VAL A 138 2.98 14.95 16.84
N LEU A 139 3.01 13.62 17.00
CA LEU A 139 3.97 12.92 17.84
C LEU A 139 5.33 12.65 17.15
N PHE A 140 5.48 13.01 15.87
CA PHE A 140 6.66 12.75 15.03
C PHE A 140 7.11 14.01 14.28
#